data_AF-A0A0X3AMV8-F1
#
_entry.id   AF-A0A0X3AMV8-F1
#
_cell.length_a   1.000
_cell.length_b   1.000
_cell.length_c   1.000
_cell.angle_alpha   90.00
_cell.angle_beta   90.00
_cell.angle_gamma   90.00
#
_symmetry.space_group_name_H-M   'P 1'
#
loop_
_entity.id
_entity.type
_entity.pdbx_description
1 polymer ?
#
loop_
_entity_poly.entity_id
_entity_poly.type
_entity_poly.pdbx_seq_one_letter_code
_entity_poly.pdbx_strand_id
1 'polypeptide(L)'
;MNVSGISLDYLNKEVYFNNNHPSRKIINKVTSFLELSGEPWLGFFNPHEFEILFKERNFTSIENEPHGKIEKQYNNNPVMIEDLNYFITCIK
;
A
#
# COMPACT_ATOMS: atom_id res chain seq x y z
N MET A 1 -16.81 0.64 18.90
CA MET A 1 -15.35 0.92 18.92
C MET A 1 -15.15 2.33 18.39
N ASN A 2 -14.71 3.26 19.23
CA ASN A 2 -14.43 4.64 18.82
C ASN A 2 -12.98 4.72 18.32
N VAL A 3 -12.75 4.28 17.09
CA VAL A 3 -11.43 4.43 16.44
C VAL A 3 -11.22 5.92 16.20
N SER A 4 -10.24 6.51 16.89
CA SER A 4 -9.80 7.90 16.74
C SER A 4 -8.61 8.04 15.79
N GLY A 5 -7.88 6.95 15.56
CA GLY A 5 -6.77 6.90 14.62
C GLY A 5 -6.50 5.48 14.15
N ILE A 6 -5.97 5.35 12.94
CA ILE A 6 -5.53 4.08 12.35
C ILE A 6 -4.24 4.32 11.57
N SER A 7 -3.34 3.34 11.60
CA SER A 7 -2.19 3.27 10.70
C SER A 7 -2.12 1.85 10.15
N LEU A 8 -1.98 1.73 8.84
CA LEU A 8 -1.99 0.44 8.16
C LEU A 8 -1.14 0.48 6.89
N ASP A 9 -0.67 -0.71 6.53
CA ASP A 9 0.08 -0.96 5.31
C ASP A 9 -0.83 -1.68 4.33
N TYR A 10 -0.74 -1.33 3.05
CA TYR A 10 -1.49 -2.03 2.01
C TYR A 10 -0.73 -2.10 0.69
N LEU A 11 -1.13 -3.09 -0.11
CA LEU A 11 -0.58 -3.38 -1.43
C LEU A 11 -1.34 -2.56 -2.46
N ASN A 12 -0.61 -1.88 -3.35
CA ASN A 12 -1.21 -1.09 -4.41
C ASN A 12 -1.81 -2.00 -5.49
N LYS A 13 -3.14 -2.09 -5.50
CA LYS A 13 -3.89 -2.90 -6.46
C LYS A 13 -3.54 -2.54 -7.90
N GLU A 14 -3.40 -1.25 -8.22
CA GLU A 14 -3.12 -0.81 -9.58
C GLU A 14 -1.76 -1.32 -10.08
N VAL A 15 -0.74 -1.37 -9.21
CA VAL A 15 0.60 -1.84 -9.58
C VAL A 15 0.66 -3.36 -9.64
N TYR A 16 0.09 -4.05 -8.66
CA TYR A 16 0.11 -5.51 -8.60
C TYR A 16 -0.63 -6.18 -9.76
N PHE A 17 -1.68 -5.55 -10.28
CA PHE A 17 -2.46 -6.05 -11.41
C PHE A 17 -2.09 -5.39 -12.76
N ASN A 18 -1.16 -4.44 -12.79
CA ASN A 18 -0.66 -3.86 -14.04
C ASN A 18 0.38 -4.80 -14.70
N ASN A 19 -0.02 -5.42 -15.81
CA ASN A 19 0.84 -6.30 -16.60
C ASN A 19 1.95 -5.56 -17.37
N ASN A 20 1.80 -4.25 -17.57
CA ASN A 20 2.73 -3.40 -18.32
C ASN A 20 3.71 -2.64 -17.41
N HIS A 21 3.69 -2.88 -16.09
CA HIS A 21 4.57 -2.19 -15.16
C HIS A 21 6.05 -2.53 -15.44
N PRO A 22 6.98 -1.54 -15.45
CA PRO A 22 8.41 -1.80 -15.73
C PRO A 22 9.03 -2.88 -14.84
N SER A 23 8.58 -2.95 -13.58
CA SER A 23 9.05 -3.93 -12.59
C SER A 23 8.25 -5.24 -12.56
N ARG A 24 7.48 -5.57 -13.61
CA ARG A 24 6.54 -6.72 -13.61
C ARG A 24 7.16 -8.04 -13.18
N LYS A 25 8.40 -8.32 -13.60
CA LYS A 25 9.11 -9.56 -13.24
C LYS A 25 9.27 -9.72 -11.73
N ILE A 26 9.54 -8.62 -11.02
CA ILE A 26 9.71 -8.62 -9.55
C ILE A 26 8.34 -8.71 -8.89
N ILE A 27 7.36 -7.94 -9.37
CA ILE A 27 5.98 -7.99 -8.87
C ILE A 27 5.43 -9.42 -8.91
N ASN A 28 5.59 -10.13 -10.04
CA ASN A 28 5.18 -11.53 -10.16
C ASN A 28 5.82 -12.43 -9.10
N LYS A 29 7.12 -12.26 -8.81
CA LYS A 29 7.79 -13.05 -7.77
C LYS A 29 7.17 -12.80 -6.39
N VAL A 30 6.86 -11.54 -6.08
CA VAL A 30 6.21 -11.16 -4.82
C VAL A 30 4.80 -11.75 -4.76
N THR A 31 3.99 -11.60 -5.81
CA THR A 31 2.64 -12.17 -5.87
C THR A 31 2.67 -13.69 -5.69
N SER A 32 3.54 -14.41 -6.41
CA SER A 32 3.66 -15.86 -6.25
C SER A 32 4.09 -16.27 -4.84
N PHE A 33 4.96 -15.50 -4.20
CA PHE A 33 5.31 -15.74 -2.80
C PHE A 33 4.10 -15.54 -1.86
N LEU A 34 3.31 -14.48 -2.08
CA LEU A 34 2.09 -14.22 -1.32
C LEU A 34 1.06 -15.34 -1.53
N GLU A 35 0.85 -15.82 -2.75
CA GLU A 35 -0.05 -16.95 -3.05
C GLU A 35 0.38 -18.24 -2.34
N LEU A 36 1.70 -18.49 -2.24
CA LEU A 36 2.24 -19.65 -1.53
C LEU A 36 2.01 -19.62 -0.02
N SER A 37 1.74 -18.45 0.57
CA SER A 37 1.45 -18.35 2.01
C SER A 37 0.12 -19.00 2.41
N GLY A 38 -0.77 -19.28 1.46
CA GLY A 38 -2.06 -19.93 1.72
C GLY A 38 -3.10 -19.04 2.42
N GLU A 39 -2.76 -17.78 2.73
CA GLU A 39 -3.66 -16.82 3.36
C GLU A 39 -4.41 -15.98 2.31
N PRO A 40 -5.70 -15.67 2.53
CA PRO A 40 -6.43 -14.77 1.65
C PRO A 40 -5.92 -13.33 1.84
N TRP A 41 -5.08 -12.88 0.89
CA TRP A 41 -4.58 -11.50 0.89
C TRP A 41 -5.68 -10.52 0.47
N LEU A 42 -6.32 -9.92 1.47
CA LEU A 42 -7.30 -8.85 1.29
C LEU A 42 -6.66 -7.45 1.19
N GLY A 43 -5.33 -7.38 1.27
CA GLY A 43 -4.55 -6.14 1.36
C GLY A 43 -4.39 -5.34 0.07
N PHE A 44 -5.07 -5.70 -1.03
CA PHE A 44 -4.95 -4.99 -2.31
C PHE A 44 -6.00 -3.89 -2.43
N PHE A 45 -5.56 -2.64 -2.37
CA PHE A 45 -6.44 -1.48 -2.45
C PHE A 45 -5.92 -0.44 -3.43
N ASN A 46 -6.85 0.35 -3.98
CA ASN A 46 -6.49 1.59 -4.65
C ASN A 46 -6.27 2.68 -3.59
N PRO A 47 -5.15 3.41 -3.61
CA PRO A 47 -4.92 4.55 -2.73
C PRO A 47 -6.09 5.53 -2.67
N HIS A 48 -6.73 5.80 -3.80
CA HIS A 48 -7.85 6.73 -3.89
C HIS A 48 -9.13 6.19 -3.22
N GLU A 49 -9.39 4.88 -3.34
CA GLU A 49 -10.55 4.23 -2.70
C GLU A 49 -10.45 4.34 -1.16
N PHE A 50 -9.24 4.16 -0.60
CA PHE A 50 -9.02 4.28 0.84
C PHE A 50 -9.22 5.70 1.35
N GLU A 51 -8.74 6.70 0.61
CA GLU A 51 -8.91 8.10 0.98
C GLU A 51 -10.40 8.48 1.07
N ILE A 52 -11.20 8.06 0.07
CA ILE A 52 -12.66 8.25 0.08
C ILE A 52 -13.27 7.55 1.30
N LEU A 53 -12.92 6.28 1.52
CA LEU A 53 -13.45 5.46 2.60
C LEU A 53 -13.21 6.08 3.99
N PHE A 54 -12.04 6.69 4.21
CA PHE A 54 -11.72 7.34 5.48
C PHE A 54 -12.40 8.69 5.64
N LYS A 55 -12.56 9.47 4.56
CA LYS A 55 -13.35 10.72 4.57
C LYS A 55 -14.81 10.45 4.93
N GLU A 56 -15.43 9.41 4.36
CA GLU A 56 -16.81 8.99 4.69
C GLU A 56 -16.99 8.58 6.17
N ARG A 57 -15.89 8.22 6.84
CA ARG A 57 -15.87 7.85 8.26
C ARG A 57 -15.48 8.99 9.20
N ASN A 58 -15.48 10.23 8.68
CA ASN A 58 -15.13 11.45 9.41
C ASN A 58 -13.70 11.48 9.95
N PHE A 59 -12.75 10.85 9.24
CA PHE A 59 -11.34 11.12 9.49
C PHE A 59 -10.98 12.46 8.84
N THR A 60 -10.29 13.32 9.58
CA THR A 60 -9.96 14.69 9.19
C THR A 60 -8.54 14.83 8.65
N SER A 61 -7.60 14.06 9.21
CA SER A 61 -6.25 13.91 8.67
C SER A 61 -6.10 12.55 8.03
N ILE A 62 -5.69 12.50 6.76
CA ILE A 62 -5.42 11.28 6.01
C ILE A 62 -4.11 11.50 5.25
N GLU A 63 -3.07 10.81 5.68
CA GLU A 63 -1.75 10.83 5.06
C GLU A 63 -1.50 9.48 4.41
N ASN A 64 -1.18 9.48 3.11
CA ASN A 64 -1.00 8.25 2.34
C ASN A 64 0.30 8.36 1.55
N GLU A 65 1.29 7.53 1.90
CA GLU A 65 2.65 7.65 1.41
C GLU A 65 3.15 6.33 0.80
N PRO A 66 3.78 6.38 -0.40
CA PRO A 66 4.41 5.19 -0.98
C PRO A 66 5.59 4.73 -0.11
N HIS A 67 5.64 3.43 0.19
CA HIS A 67 6.67 2.85 1.05
C HIS A 67 8.08 3.08 0.50
N GLY A 68 8.31 2.92 -0.80
CA GLY A 68 9.66 3.09 -1.34
C GLY A 68 10.11 4.56 -1.38
N LYS A 69 9.18 5.52 -1.30
CA LYS A 69 9.51 6.94 -1.10
C LYS A 69 10.08 7.16 0.31
N ILE A 70 9.47 6.55 1.32
CA ILE A 70 9.98 6.59 2.71
C ILE A 70 11.34 5.88 2.77
N GLU A 71 11.46 4.68 2.20
CA GLU A 71 12.74 3.95 2.19
C GLU A 71 13.87 4.77 1.58
N LYS A 72 13.63 5.45 0.45
CA LYS A 72 14.59 6.35 -0.21
C LYS A 72 15.10 7.48 0.69
N GLN A 73 14.29 7.96 1.63
CA GLN A 73 14.70 9.05 2.53
C GLN A 73 15.72 8.57 3.58
N TYR A 74 15.66 7.31 3.97
CA TYR A 74 16.47 6.76 5.06
C TYR A 74 17.54 5.76 4.60
N ASN A 75 17.47 5.29 3.35
CA ASN A 75 18.38 4.32 2.77
C ASN A 75 18.86 4.79 1.38
N ASN A 76 20.17 4.88 1.21
CA ASN A 76 20.81 5.29 -0.06
C ASN A 76 20.63 4.26 -1.18
N ASN A 77 20.23 3.02 -0.86
CA ASN A 77 19.98 1.95 -1.82
C ASN A 77 18.60 1.32 -1.56
N PRO A 78 17.51 1.99 -1.97
CA PRO A 78 16.15 1.47 -1.79
C PRO A 78 15.97 0.16 -2.55
N VAL A 79 15.45 -0.86 -1.88
CA VAL A 79 15.18 -2.18 -2.50
C VAL A 79 13.71 -2.29 -2.92
N MET A 80 12.83 -1.50 -2.31
CA MET A 80 11.41 -1.52 -2.62
C MET A 80 11.10 -0.79 -3.93
N ILE A 81 10.18 -1.38 -4.70
CA ILE A 81 9.52 -0.69 -5.80
C ILE A 81 8.64 0.41 -5.20
N GLU A 82 8.85 1.64 -5.64
CA GLU A 82 8.38 2.84 -4.96
C GLU A 82 6.87 2.87 -4.71
N ASP A 83 6.10 2.48 -5.71
CA ASP A 83 4.64 2.54 -5.79
C ASP A 83 3.95 1.20 -5.48
N LEU A 84 4.70 0.19 -5.02
CA LEU A 84 4.18 -1.15 -4.79
C LEU A 84 3.33 -1.24 -3.52
N ASN A 85 3.80 -0.61 -2.44
CA ASN A 85 3.18 -0.64 -1.12
C ASN A 85 2.99 0.78 -0.62
N TYR A 86 1.95 0.98 0.19
CA TYR A 86 1.62 2.28 0.77
C TYR A 86 1.41 2.16 2.28
N PHE A 87 1.76 3.24 2.96
CA PHE A 87 1.42 3.51 4.35
C PHE A 87 0.29 4.52 4.38
N ILE A 88 -0.76 4.24 5.15
CA ILE A 88 -1.80 5.23 5.39
C ILE A 88 -2.03 5.42 6.88
N THR A 89 -2.03 6.68 7.29
CA THR A 89 -2.31 7.12 8.65
C THR A 89 -3.50 8.06 8.63
N CYS A 90 -4.53 7.74 9.40
CA CYS A 90 -5.74 8.53 9.50
C CYS A 90 -6.03 8.91 10.95
N ILE A 91 -6.45 10.15 11.20
CA ILE A 91 -6.87 10.67 12.52
C ILE A 91 -8.22 11.39 12.37
N LYS A 92 -9.12 11.20 13.33
CA LYS A 92 -10.41 11.91 13.41
C LYS A 92 -10.27 13.29 14.03
#